data_AF-T1GPR1-F1
#
_entry.id   AF-T1GPR1-F1
#
_cell.length_a   1.000
_cell.length_b   1.000
_cell.length_c   1.000
_cell.angle_alpha   90.00
_cell.angle_beta   90.00
_cell.angle_gamma   90.00
#
_symmetry.space_group_name_H-M   'P 1'
#
loop_
_entity.id
_entity.type
_entity.pdbx_description
1 polymer ?
#
loop_
_entity_poly.entity_id
_entity_poly.type
_entity_poly.pdbx_seq_one_letter_code
_entity_poly.pdbx_strand_id
1 'polypeptide(L)' 'MHHAKLTAVRKAWHREKEILRNGLTSGIEWTQQEIDEILKQGYANNYEGEYIHDVSLYHELSEDPYNISCKYL' A
#
# COMPACT_ATOMS: atom_id res chain seq x y z
N MET A 1 -17.21 -0.37 -7.60
CA MET A 1 -16.25 0.22 -6.63
C MET A 1 -15.30 -0.79 -5.98
N HIS A 2 -15.59 -2.10 -5.88
CA HIS A 2 -14.66 -3.05 -5.23
C HIS A 2 -13.38 -3.36 -6.03
N HIS A 3 -13.45 -3.39 -7.37
CA HIS A 3 -12.28 -3.74 -8.20
C HIS A 3 -11.20 -2.65 -8.26
N ALA A 4 -11.58 -1.38 -8.18
CA ALA A 4 -10.65 -0.24 -8.21
C ALA A 4 -9.78 -0.20 -6.95
N LYS A 5 -10.39 -0.25 -5.75
CA LYS A 5 -9.66 -0.30 -4.46
C LYS A 5 -8.70 -1.48 -4.40
N LEU A 6 -9.16 -2.67 -4.79
CA LEU A 6 -8.32 -3.87 -4.77
C LEU A 6 -7.10 -3.76 -5.70
N THR A 7 -7.26 -3.09 -6.85
CA THR A 7 -6.18 -2.86 -7.81
C THR A 7 -5.19 -1.80 -7.30
N ALA A 8 -5.70 -0.70 -6.73
CA ALA A 8 -4.87 0.35 -6.13
C ALA A 8 -4.03 -0.19 -4.97
N VAL A 9 -4.65 -0.99 -4.08
CA VAL A 9 -3.96 -1.63 -2.94
C VAL A 9 -2.88 -2.60 -3.40
N ARG A 10 -3.13 -3.42 -4.41
CA ARG A 10 -2.11 -4.32 -4.99
C ARG A 10 -0.93 -3.54 -5.57
N LYS A 11 -1.19 -2.44 -6.29
CA LYS A 11 -0.13 -1.58 -6.84
C LYS A 11 0.69 -0.90 -5.73
N ALA A 12 0.04 -0.44 -4.66
CA ALA A 12 0.70 0.15 -3.50
C ALA A 12 1.64 -0.88 -2.83
N TRP A 13 1.14 -2.09 -2.57
CA TRP A 13 1.96 -3.16 -2.00
C TRP A 13 3.14 -3.58 -2.87
N HIS A 14 2.92 -3.66 -4.19
CA HIS A 14 3.99 -3.98 -5.13
C HIS A 14 5.09 -2.91 -5.09
N ARG A 15 4.71 -1.63 -5.01
CA ARG A 15 5.67 -0.53 -4.87
C ARG A 15 6.45 -0.61 -3.56
N GLU A 16 5.78 -0.81 -2.43
CA GLU A 16 6.44 -0.95 -1.12
C GLU A 16 7.45 -2.10 -1.12
N LYS A 17 7.09 -3.24 -1.72
CA LYS A 17 8.01 -4.35 -1.89
C LYS A 17 9.25 -3.98 -2.69
N GLU A 18 9.10 -3.26 -3.80
CA GLU A 18 10.23 -2.83 -4.62
C GLU A 18 11.12 -1.80 -3.90
N ILE A 19 10.53 -0.88 -3.14
CA ILE A 19 11.27 0.08 -2.30
C ILE A 19 12.13 -0.66 -1.27
N LEU A 20 11.52 -1.58 -0.51
CA LEU A 20 12.21 -2.37 0.50
C LEU A 20 13.29 -3.27 -0.11
N ARG A 21 13.00 -3.90 -1.25
CA ARG A 21 13.94 -4.78 -1.97
C ARG A 21 15.17 -4.02 -2.46
N ASN A 22 15.02 -2.75 -2.82
CA ASN A 22 16.12 -1.88 -3.23
C ASN A 22 16.84 -1.21 -2.04
N GLY A 23 16.43 -1.49 -0.79
CA GLY A 23 16.97 -0.84 0.41
C GLY A 23 16.68 0.65 0.47
N LEU A 24 15.64 1.11 -0.23
CA LEU A 24 15.20 2.50 -0.24
C LEU A 24 14.29 2.77 0.96
N THR A 25 14.28 4.02 1.41
CA THR A 25 13.39 4.45 2.49
C THR A 25 11.95 4.56 1.98
N SER A 26 11.06 3.79 2.61
CA SER A 26 9.61 3.89 2.43
C SER A 26 9.05 5.12 3.16
N GLY A 27 7.87 5.58 2.76
CA GLY A 27 7.13 6.59 3.52
C GLY A 27 6.55 6.08 4.85
N ILE A 28 6.63 4.77 5.09
CA ILE A 28 6.19 4.09 6.31
C ILE A 28 7.42 3.46 6.97
N GLU A 29 7.55 3.66 8.28
CA GLU A 29 8.55 2.95 9.08
C GLU A 29 8.07 1.52 9.34
N TRP A 30 8.61 0.58 8.56
CA TRP A 30 8.34 -0.84 8.73
C TRP A 30 9.29 -1.45 9.76
N THR A 31 8.76 -2.28 10.64
CA THR A 31 9.55 -3.16 11.51
C THR A 31 10.22 -4.26 10.70
N GLN A 32 11.29 -4.86 11.23
CA GLN A 32 11.99 -5.95 10.54
C GLN A 32 11.06 -7.13 10.19
N GLN A 33 10.11 -7.45 11.08
CA GLN A 33 9.10 -8.50 10.83
C GLN A 33 8.19 -8.15 9.65
N GLU A 34 7.69 -6.91 9.58
CA GLU A 34 6.82 -6.46 8.49
C GLU A 34 7.58 -6.40 7.16
N ILE A 35 8.85 -5.99 7.18
CA ILE A 35 9.71 -6.02 6.00
C ILE A 35 9.83 -7.45 5.47
N ASP A 36 10.08 -8.43 6.34
CA ASP A 36 10.14 -9.84 5.95
C ASP A 36 8.81 -10.34 5.37
N GLU A 37 7.67 -9.93 5.93
CA GLU A 37 6.35 -10.22 5.37
C GLU A 37 6.19 -9.60 3.97
N ILE A 38 6.46 -8.31 3.80
CA ILE A 38 6.29 -7.63 2.51
C ILE A 38 7.21 -8.24 1.44
N LEU A 39 8.46 -8.56 1.78
CA LEU A 39 9.40 -9.18 0.85
C LEU A 39 8.98 -10.62 0.50
N LYS A 40 8.51 -11.40 1.46
CA LYS A 40 8.15 -12.82 1.29
C LYS A 40 6.79 -13.02 0.62
N GLN A 41 5.73 -12.42 1.17
CA GLN A 41 4.34 -12.61 0.72
C GLN A 41 3.79 -11.43 -0.10
N GLY A 42 4.43 -10.26 -0.06
CA GLY A 42 4.03 -9.09 -0.84
C GLY A 42 3.17 -8.07 -0.10
N TYR A 43 2.81 -8.31 1.15
CA TYR A 43 2.03 -7.42 2.00
C TYR A 43 2.29 -7.71 3.48
N ALA A 44 1.94 -6.78 4.38
CA ALA A 44 1.98 -6.98 5.83
C ALA A 44 0.57 -7.30 6.37
N ASN A 45 0.46 -8.25 7.31
CA ASN A 45 -0.84 -8.81 7.73
C ASN A 45 -1.73 -7.83 8.52
N ASN A 46 -1.15 -6.84 9.20
CA ASN A 46 -1.86 -5.89 10.06
C ASN A 46 -2.08 -4.52 9.41
N TYR A 47 -2.06 -4.45 8.08
CA TYR A 47 -2.23 -3.20 7.36
C TYR A 47 -3.43 -3.26 6.43
N GLU A 48 -4.30 -2.27 6.53
CA GLU A 48 -5.34 -2.04 5.53
C GLU A 48 -4.94 -0.89 4.62
N GLY A 49 -5.18 -1.04 3.32
CA GLY A 49 -5.08 0.07 2.38
C GLY A 49 -6.27 1.01 2.54
N GLU A 50 -6.03 2.15 3.16
CA GLU A 50 -7.00 3.24 3.32
C GLU A 50 -6.78 4.28 2.23
N TYR A 51 -7.86 4.81 1.65
CA TYR A 51 -7.75 5.92 0.71
C TYR A 51 -7.34 7.19 1.48
N ILE A 52 -6.28 7.85 1.03
CA ILE A 52 -5.79 9.11 1.63
C ILE A 52 -6.79 10.24 1.36
N HIS A 53 -7.31 10.29 0.14
CA HIS A 53 -8.34 11.23 -0.31
C HIS A 53 -9.63 10.50 -0.65
N ASP A 54 -10.76 11.10 -0.24
CA ASP A 54 -12.09 10.55 -0.46
C ASP A 54 -12.37 10.40 -1.97
N VAL A 55 -12.40 9.16 -2.41
CA VAL A 55 -12.66 8.77 -3.81
C VAL A 55 -14.08 9.10 -4.27
N SER A 56 -14.99 9.40 -3.34
CA SER A 56 -16.34 9.89 -3.65
C SER A 56 -16.31 11.33 -4.16
N LEU A 57 -15.32 12.12 -3.72
CA LEU A 57 -15.09 13.50 -4.15
C LEU A 57 -14.15 13.58 -5.37
N TYR A 58 -13.18 12.65 -5.47
CA TYR A 58 -12.20 12.60 -6.56
C TYR A 58 -12.18 11.22 -7.21
N HIS A 59 -13.10 10.98 -8.14
CA HIS A 59 -13.25 9.69 -8.81
C HIS A 59 -11.98 9.29 -9.59
N GLU A 60 -11.21 10.24 -10.12
CA GLU A 60 -9.93 9.95 -10.79
C GLU A 60 -8.85 9.36 -9.86
N LEU A 61 -8.92 9.61 -8.55
CA LEU A 61 -7.96 9.09 -7.57
C LEU A 61 -8.30 7.67 -7.09
N SER A 62 -9.39 7.09 -7.57
CA SER A 62 -9.86 5.76 -7.14
C SER A 62 -8.95 4.61 -7.57
N GLU A 63 -8.13 4.83 -8.61
CA GLU A 63 -7.15 3.88 -9.15
C GLU A 63 -5.69 4.31 -8.90
N ASP A 64 -5.48 5.45 -8.23
CA ASP A 64 -4.15 5.98 -7.96
C ASP A 64 -3.49 5.26 -6.77
N PRO A 65 -2.36 4.55 -6.98
CA PRO A 65 -1.64 3.91 -5.88
C PRO A 65 -1.03 4.90 -4.88
N TYR A 66 -0.81 6.17 -5.25
CA TYR A 66 -0.38 7.21 -4.32
C TYR A 66 -1.51 7.68 -3.40
N ASN A 67 -2.76 7.39 -3.75
CA ASN A 67 -3.91 7.68 -2.91
C ASN A 67 -4.22 6.54 -1.92
N ILE A 68 -3.33 5.56 -1.76
CA ILE A 68 -3.47 4.47 -0.79
C ILE A 68 -2.38 4.61 0.28
N SER A 69 -2.79 4.77 1.53
CA SER A 69 -1.89 4.66 2.69
C SER A 69 -2.09 3.31 3.35
N CYS A 70 -1.01 2.59 3.62
CA CYS A 70 -1.07 1.40 4.46
C CYS A 70 -1.18 1.88 5.91
N LYS A 71 -2.35 1.72 6.51
CA LYS A 71 -2.60 2.11 7.90
C LYS A 71 -2.61 0.87 8.77
N TYR A 72 -1.86 0.91 9.86
CA TYR A 72 -1.84 -0.15 10.86
C TYR A 72 -3.22 -0.28 11.51
N LEU A 73 -3.74 -1.52 11.61
CA LEU A 73 -5.03 -1.86 12.21
C LEU A 73 -4.99 -1.90 13.74
#